data_AF-A0A7J8XM39-F1
#
_entry.id   AF-A0A7J8XM39-F1
#
_cell.length_a   1.000
_cell.length_b   1.000
_cell.length_c   1.000
_cell.angle_alpha   90.00
_cell.angle_beta   90.00
_cell.angle_gamma   90.00
#
_symmetry.space_group_name_H-M   'P 1'
#
loop_
_entity.id
_entity.type
_entity.pdbx_description
1 polymer ?
#
loop_
_entity_poly.entity_id
_entity_poly.type
_entity_poly.pdbx_seq_one_letter_code
_entity_poly.pdbx_strand_id
1 'polypeptide(L)'
;MLSMANMGPNTNGSQFFITTTRTSHLDGKHVVFGKVVKGMGVVRSIELVATKDGDYPTQEVIIADCGEIPEGADDGVSDFFKDGDIYPDWPVDLDKKPDEISWWMKAVDSIKAFANEQYKKQDYKIALRKYWKALRYLDVCWDLEGIDQAKSSYLRKTKSQIFTNSSACKLKLGDLKGALLDADFAIRDGDDNVKAFFRQGQ
;
A
#
# COMPACT_ATOMS: atom_id res chain seq x y z
N MET A 1 13.71 -3.04 12.24
CA MET A 1 14.12 -3.65 13.54
C MET A 1 13.37 -2.97 14.66
N LEU A 2 13.00 -3.66 15.75
CA LEU A 2 12.33 -3.05 16.91
C LEU A 2 13.30 -2.94 18.08
N SER A 3 13.47 -1.74 18.64
CA SER A 3 14.53 -1.43 19.60
C SER A 3 14.10 -0.38 20.63
N MET A 4 14.69 -0.44 21.84
CA MET A 4 14.39 0.48 22.93
C MET A 4 15.07 1.83 22.75
N ALA A 5 14.33 2.92 22.95
CA ALA A 5 14.92 4.25 23.13
C ALA A 5 15.45 4.39 24.57
N ASN A 6 16.52 5.16 24.75
CA ASN A 6 17.14 5.39 26.05
C ASN A 6 17.86 6.76 26.07
N MET A 7 18.29 7.18 27.27
CA MET A 7 19.11 8.36 27.53
C MET A 7 20.53 7.97 28.00
N GLY A 8 21.03 6.80 27.55
CA GLY A 8 22.27 6.19 28.02
C GLY A 8 22.08 4.80 28.66
N PRO A 9 23.16 4.19 29.16
CA PRO A 9 23.13 2.82 29.70
C PRO A 9 22.07 2.65 30.80
N ASN A 10 21.28 1.58 30.72
CA ASN A 10 20.26 1.20 31.73
C ASN A 10 19.16 2.25 31.98
N THR A 11 18.81 3.04 30.96
CA THR A 11 17.72 4.04 31.05
C THR A 11 16.53 3.73 30.13
N ASN A 12 16.28 2.43 29.87
CA ASN A 12 15.13 2.01 29.07
C ASN A 12 13.83 2.29 29.84
N GLY A 13 12.89 2.99 29.21
CA GLY A 13 11.53 3.20 29.70
C GLY A 13 10.52 2.42 28.87
N SER A 14 9.46 3.09 28.41
CA SER A 14 8.46 2.53 27.49
C SER A 14 8.67 2.95 26.03
N GLN A 15 9.57 3.90 25.78
CA GLN A 15 9.81 4.41 24.44
C GLN A 15 10.59 3.38 23.60
N PHE A 16 10.12 3.17 22.38
CA PHE A 16 10.76 2.28 21.40
C PHE A 16 10.76 2.95 20.03
N PHE A 17 11.55 2.41 19.11
CA PHE A 17 11.55 2.82 17.72
C PHE A 17 11.60 1.60 16.80
N ILE A 18 11.07 1.79 15.59
CA ILE A 18 11.17 0.83 14.50
C ILE A 18 12.09 1.41 13.45
N THR A 19 13.20 0.72 13.16
CA THR A 19 14.10 1.16 12.10
C THR A 19 13.54 0.80 10.73
N THR A 20 13.66 1.75 9.81
CA THR A 20 13.26 1.66 8.41
C THR A 20 14.47 1.49 7.47
N THR A 21 15.68 1.67 7.99
CA THR A 21 16.95 1.42 7.30
C THR A 21 17.97 0.79 8.25
N ARG A 22 19.16 0.47 7.74
CA ARG A 22 20.28 -0.04 8.55
C ARG A 22 20.89 1.10 9.36
N THR A 23 21.02 0.90 10.67
CA THR A 23 21.43 1.95 11.62
C THR A 23 22.60 1.47 12.49
N SER A 24 23.77 1.21 11.88
CA SER A 24 24.95 0.67 12.58
C SER A 24 25.49 1.58 13.69
N HIS A 25 25.21 2.88 13.63
CA HIS A 25 25.60 3.84 14.66
C HIS A 25 24.88 3.64 16.01
N LEU A 26 23.82 2.82 16.04
CA LEU A 26 23.05 2.43 17.23
C LEU A 26 23.54 1.13 17.86
N ASP A 27 24.44 0.39 17.19
CA ASP A 27 24.95 -0.89 17.65
C ASP A 27 25.67 -0.74 19.01
N GLY A 28 25.36 -1.64 19.94
CA GLY A 28 25.88 -1.60 21.32
C GLY A 28 25.30 -0.49 22.21
N LYS A 29 24.44 0.39 21.68
CA LYS A 29 23.81 1.49 22.43
C LYS A 29 22.34 1.25 22.76
N HIS A 30 21.62 0.55 21.89
CA HIS A 30 20.19 0.28 22.04
C HIS A 30 19.92 -1.23 22.04
N VAL A 31 18.97 -1.65 22.87
CA VAL A 31 18.57 -3.07 22.97
C VAL A 31 17.57 -3.39 21.87
N VAL A 32 17.96 -4.31 21.01
CA VAL A 32 17.07 -4.90 19.99
C VAL A 32 16.26 -6.02 20.62
N PHE A 33 14.94 -5.95 20.51
CA PHE A 33 14.04 -6.92 21.16
C PHE A 33 12.97 -7.50 20.22
N GLY A 34 12.96 -7.10 18.94
CA GLY A 34 12.03 -7.68 17.98
C GLY A 34 12.21 -7.21 16.55
N LYS A 35 11.27 -7.62 15.70
CA LYS A 35 11.16 -7.19 14.30
C LYS A 35 9.69 -7.16 13.89
N VAL A 36 9.40 -6.31 12.91
CA VAL A 36 8.09 -6.31 12.24
C VAL A 36 8.00 -7.56 11.37
N VAL A 37 6.96 -8.38 11.57
CA VAL A 37 6.71 -9.60 10.79
C VAL A 37 5.69 -9.34 9.67
N LYS A 38 4.66 -8.53 9.97
CA LYS A 38 3.60 -8.12 9.06
C LYS A 38 3.35 -6.62 9.16
N GLY A 39 2.84 -5.99 8.11
CA GLY A 39 2.42 -4.59 8.16
C GLY A 39 3.59 -3.61 8.10
N MET A 40 4.75 -4.02 7.59
CA MET A 40 5.87 -3.10 7.34
C MET A 40 5.47 -1.96 6.38
N GLY A 41 4.45 -2.20 5.55
CA GLY A 41 3.81 -1.16 4.76
C GLY A 41 3.28 0.03 5.56
N VAL A 42 2.63 -0.25 6.69
CA VAL A 42 2.11 0.79 7.60
C VAL A 42 3.26 1.58 8.20
N VAL A 43 4.34 0.90 8.61
CA VAL A 43 5.56 1.56 9.11
C VAL A 43 6.14 2.50 8.06
N ARG A 44 6.21 2.08 6.79
CA ARG A 44 6.64 2.92 5.68
C ARG A 44 5.69 4.09 5.42
N SER A 45 4.39 3.89 5.58
CA SER A 45 3.43 4.99 5.47
C SER A 45 3.63 6.04 6.57
N ILE A 46 3.92 5.60 7.80
CA ILE A 46 4.25 6.51 8.92
C ILE A 46 5.56 7.27 8.64
N GLU A 47 6.59 6.57 8.14
CA GLU A 47 7.89 7.17 7.76
C GLU A 47 7.76 8.31 6.74
N LEU A 48 6.78 8.22 5.82
CA LEU A 48 6.56 9.19 4.76
C LEU A 48 5.67 10.38 5.19
N VAL A 49 5.15 10.40 6.41
CA VAL A 49 4.38 11.54 6.93
C VAL A 49 5.31 12.74 7.07
N ALA A 50 4.93 13.87 6.47
CA ALA A 50 5.71 15.10 6.59
C ALA A 50 5.88 15.50 8.06
N THR A 51 7.08 15.94 8.43
CA THR A 51 7.40 16.41 9.78
C THR A 51 7.54 17.93 9.83
N LYS A 52 7.40 18.49 11.03
CA LYS A 52 7.70 19.90 11.36
C LYS A 52 8.90 19.96 12.30
N ASP A 53 9.21 21.16 12.79
CA ASP A 53 10.30 21.40 13.75
C ASP A 53 10.33 20.37 14.88
N GLY A 54 11.51 19.78 15.12
CA GLY A 54 11.71 18.75 16.13
C GLY A 54 11.25 17.35 15.71
N ASP A 55 11.14 17.08 14.41
CA ASP A 55 10.74 15.79 13.81
C ASP A 55 9.34 15.30 14.22
N TYR A 56 8.47 16.21 14.67
CA TYR A 56 7.08 15.87 14.97
C TYR A 56 6.28 15.70 13.68
N PRO A 57 5.42 14.67 13.56
CA PRO A 57 4.58 14.51 12.38
C PRO A 57 3.57 15.65 12.27
N THR A 58 3.29 16.08 11.04
CA THR A 58 2.29 17.12 10.72
C THR A 58 0.86 16.63 10.87
N GLN A 59 0.68 15.30 10.85
CA GLN A 59 -0.59 14.61 11.04
C GLN A 59 -0.50 13.77 12.31
N GLU A 60 -1.63 13.58 12.99
CA GLU A 60 -1.68 12.74 14.18
C GLU A 60 -1.42 11.26 13.82
N VAL A 61 -0.46 10.65 14.51
CA VAL A 61 -0.12 9.23 14.37
C VAL A 61 -0.15 8.60 15.76
N ILE A 62 -1.19 7.82 16.01
CA ILE A 62 -1.44 7.17 17.31
C ILE A 62 -1.57 5.66 17.16
N ILE A 63 -1.22 4.93 18.21
CA ILE A 63 -1.57 3.51 18.34
C ILE A 63 -3.01 3.47 18.84
N ALA A 64 -3.95 3.24 17.93
CA ALA A 64 -5.38 3.25 18.24
C ALA A 64 -5.83 2.01 19.04
N ASP A 65 -5.16 0.87 18.83
CA ASP A 65 -5.39 -0.38 19.54
C ASP A 65 -4.10 -1.22 19.55
N CYS A 66 -3.92 -2.07 20.57
CA CYS A 66 -2.78 -2.96 20.69
C CYS A 66 -3.09 -4.19 21.58
N GLY A 67 -2.32 -5.26 21.39
CA GLY A 67 -2.48 -6.48 22.16
C GLY A 67 -1.48 -7.55 21.76
N GLU A 68 -1.69 -8.76 22.29
CA GLU A 68 -0.95 -9.96 21.92
C GLU A 68 -1.80 -10.78 20.95
N ILE A 69 -1.18 -11.27 19.87
CA ILE A 69 -1.82 -12.16 18.89
C ILE A 69 -1.44 -13.61 19.27
N PRO A 70 -2.39 -14.45 19.70
CA PRO A 70 -2.11 -15.84 20.02
C PRO A 70 -1.58 -16.63 18.82
N GLU A 71 -0.84 -17.70 19.09
CA GLU A 71 -0.37 -18.59 18.03
C GLU A 71 -1.55 -19.15 17.22
N GLY A 72 -1.49 -19.02 15.90
CA GLY A 72 -2.54 -19.48 14.98
C GLY A 72 -3.77 -18.58 14.89
N ALA A 73 -3.83 -17.48 15.65
CA ALA A 73 -4.86 -16.46 15.46
C ALA A 73 -4.61 -15.67 14.16
N ASP A 74 -5.69 -15.07 13.67
CA ASP A 74 -5.62 -14.13 12.54
C ASP A 74 -4.76 -12.91 12.91
N ASP A 75 -3.82 -12.56 12.04
CA ASP A 75 -2.92 -11.42 12.23
C ASP A 75 -3.61 -10.08 11.92
N GLY A 76 -4.82 -10.12 11.34
CA GLY A 76 -5.66 -8.96 11.07
C GLY A 76 -5.17 -8.09 9.91
N VAL A 77 -4.21 -8.56 9.11
CA VAL A 77 -3.73 -7.76 7.95
C VAL A 77 -4.63 -7.90 6.72
N SER A 78 -5.40 -8.98 6.66
CA SER A 78 -6.41 -9.24 5.63
C SER A 78 -7.79 -8.82 6.13
N ASP A 79 -8.65 -8.30 5.25
CA ASP A 79 -10.01 -7.86 5.59
C ASP A 79 -10.11 -6.94 6.82
N PHE A 80 -9.10 -6.09 7.04
CA PHE A 80 -9.02 -5.21 8.21
C PHE A 80 -10.26 -4.32 8.39
N PHE A 81 -10.85 -3.87 7.27
CA PHE A 81 -12.05 -3.03 7.28
C PHE A 81 -13.36 -3.84 7.35
N LYS A 82 -13.28 -5.17 7.38
CA LYS A 82 -14.44 -6.08 7.28
C LYS A 82 -15.33 -5.74 6.09
N ASP A 83 -14.67 -5.42 5.00
CA ASP A 83 -15.29 -4.92 3.77
C ASP A 83 -15.38 -6.01 2.70
N GLY A 84 -14.86 -7.20 2.97
CA GLY A 84 -14.87 -8.36 2.08
C GLY A 84 -13.64 -8.46 1.18
N ASP A 85 -12.70 -7.52 1.29
CA ASP A 85 -11.40 -7.60 0.63
C ASP A 85 -10.44 -8.48 1.44
N ILE A 86 -10.41 -9.76 1.07
CA ILE A 86 -9.64 -10.80 1.75
C ILE A 86 -8.12 -10.72 1.53
N TYR A 87 -7.63 -9.77 0.74
CA TYR A 87 -6.20 -9.67 0.47
C TYR A 87 -5.53 -8.75 1.51
N PRO A 88 -4.28 -9.02 1.94
CA PRO A 88 -3.50 -8.06 2.68
C PRO A 88 -3.33 -6.76 1.90
N ASP A 89 -3.31 -5.63 2.58
CA ASP A 89 -3.11 -4.33 1.95
C ASP A 89 -1.82 -4.30 1.10
N TRP A 90 -0.75 -4.95 1.59
CA TRP A 90 0.56 -5.04 0.96
C TRP A 90 0.85 -6.51 0.57
N PRO A 91 1.15 -6.81 -0.72
CA PRO A 91 1.42 -8.18 -1.19
C PRO A 91 2.48 -8.97 -0.43
N VAL A 92 3.47 -8.27 0.13
CA VAL A 92 4.56 -8.89 0.89
C VAL A 92 4.07 -9.55 2.17
N ASP A 93 2.92 -9.12 2.69
CA ASP A 93 2.29 -9.63 3.90
C ASP A 93 1.43 -10.88 3.64
N LEU A 94 1.37 -11.42 2.41
CA LEU A 94 0.78 -12.74 2.14
C LEU A 94 1.62 -13.85 2.79
N ASP A 95 0.96 -14.77 3.50
CA ASP A 95 1.64 -15.95 4.10
C ASP A 95 2.26 -16.87 3.07
N LYS A 96 1.53 -17.12 1.98
CA LYS A 96 1.97 -17.91 0.84
C LYS A 96 1.83 -17.07 -0.40
N LYS A 97 2.94 -16.83 -1.08
CA LYS A 97 2.98 -16.13 -2.37
C LYS A 97 2.80 -17.17 -3.47
N PRO A 98 1.70 -17.14 -4.23
CA PRO A 98 1.50 -18.11 -5.30
C PRO A 98 2.45 -17.81 -6.45
N ASP A 99 3.02 -18.84 -7.06
CA ASP A 99 3.88 -18.68 -8.25
C ASP A 99 3.03 -18.43 -9.52
N GLU A 100 1.76 -18.83 -9.48
CA GLU A 100 0.85 -18.69 -10.61
C GLU A 100 0.40 -17.24 -10.80
N ILE A 101 0.84 -16.62 -11.88
CA ILE A 101 0.38 -15.30 -12.31
C ILE A 101 -1.16 -15.18 -12.41
N SER A 102 -1.85 -16.29 -12.73
CA SER A 102 -3.31 -16.31 -12.83
C SER A 102 -3.98 -15.98 -11.50
N TRP A 103 -3.39 -16.37 -10.37
CA TRP A 103 -3.88 -16.05 -9.05
C TRP A 103 -3.75 -14.55 -8.77
N TRP A 104 -2.59 -13.97 -9.10
CA TRP A 104 -2.34 -12.54 -8.92
C TRP A 104 -3.25 -11.68 -9.78
N MET A 105 -3.47 -12.07 -11.04
CA MET A 105 -4.43 -11.39 -11.92
C MET A 105 -5.86 -11.43 -11.33
N LYS A 106 -6.29 -12.56 -10.77
CA LYS A 106 -7.60 -12.68 -10.08
C LYS A 106 -7.66 -11.78 -8.84
N ALA A 107 -6.58 -11.69 -8.06
CA ALA A 107 -6.50 -10.80 -6.92
C ALA A 107 -6.64 -9.33 -7.35
N VAL A 108 -5.90 -8.91 -8.37
CA VAL A 108 -6.00 -7.55 -8.96
C VAL A 108 -7.41 -7.26 -9.43
N ASP A 109 -8.06 -8.19 -10.15
CA ASP A 109 -9.43 -8.00 -10.62
C ASP A 109 -10.44 -7.90 -9.48
N SER A 110 -10.30 -8.73 -8.45
CA SER A 110 -11.15 -8.70 -7.26
C SER A 110 -11.01 -7.37 -6.51
N ILE A 111 -9.79 -6.91 -6.24
CA ILE A 111 -9.52 -5.64 -5.54
C ILE A 111 -10.02 -4.46 -6.38
N LYS A 112 -9.79 -4.48 -7.71
CA LYS A 112 -10.29 -3.45 -8.64
C LYS A 112 -11.81 -3.43 -8.69
N ALA A 113 -12.47 -4.59 -8.71
CA ALA A 113 -13.93 -4.68 -8.67
C ALA A 113 -14.49 -4.05 -7.40
N PHE A 114 -13.88 -4.37 -6.25
CA PHE A 114 -14.24 -3.74 -4.98
C PHE A 114 -14.04 -2.21 -5.00
N ALA A 115 -12.91 -1.72 -5.53
CA ALA A 115 -12.67 -0.29 -5.68
C ALA A 115 -13.73 0.41 -6.56
N ASN A 116 -14.17 -0.25 -7.63
CA ASN A 116 -15.26 0.25 -8.48
C ASN A 116 -16.59 0.34 -7.71
N GLU A 117 -16.87 -0.62 -6.83
CA GLU A 117 -18.08 -0.58 -5.98
C GLU A 117 -18.04 0.58 -4.99
N GLN A 118 -16.90 0.81 -4.35
CA GLN A 118 -16.73 1.96 -3.44
C GLN A 118 -16.85 3.29 -4.18
N TYR A 119 -16.33 3.37 -5.41
CA TYR A 119 -16.52 4.54 -6.27
C TYR A 119 -18.01 4.80 -6.56
N LYS A 120 -18.80 3.76 -6.85
CA LYS A 120 -20.26 3.89 -7.06
C LYS A 120 -20.98 4.37 -5.81
N LYS A 121 -20.51 3.97 -4.63
CA LYS A 121 -20.99 4.46 -3.32
C LYS A 121 -20.52 5.88 -2.98
N GLN A 122 -19.75 6.51 -3.88
CA GLN A 122 -19.14 7.83 -3.70
C GLN A 122 -18.10 7.91 -2.57
N ASP A 123 -17.61 6.76 -2.09
CA ASP A 123 -16.47 6.71 -1.20
C ASP A 123 -15.16 6.73 -2.01
N TYR A 124 -14.82 7.92 -2.49
CA TYR A 124 -13.65 8.12 -3.34
C TYR A 124 -12.33 7.88 -2.60
N LYS A 125 -12.30 8.03 -1.27
CA LYS A 125 -11.09 7.79 -0.46
C LYS A 125 -10.78 6.31 -0.36
N ILE A 126 -11.78 5.48 -0.03
CA ILE A 126 -11.61 4.03 0.01
C ILE A 126 -11.37 3.49 -1.39
N ALA A 127 -12.11 3.96 -2.40
CA ALA A 127 -11.90 3.56 -3.79
C ALA A 127 -10.45 3.82 -4.22
N LEU A 128 -9.92 5.02 -3.95
CA LEU A 128 -8.53 5.37 -4.24
C LEU A 128 -7.56 4.41 -3.52
N ARG A 129 -7.70 4.19 -2.22
CA ARG A 129 -6.83 3.25 -1.46
C ARG A 129 -6.80 1.86 -2.10
N LYS A 130 -7.96 1.35 -2.53
CA LYS A 130 -8.11 0.02 -3.13
C LYS A 130 -7.57 -0.02 -4.56
N TYR A 131 -7.67 1.05 -5.35
CA TYR A 131 -6.98 1.12 -6.66
C TYR A 131 -5.46 1.05 -6.50
N TRP A 132 -4.90 1.79 -5.54
CA TRP A 132 -3.46 1.73 -5.26
C TRP A 132 -3.04 0.35 -4.75
N LYS A 133 -3.92 -0.35 -4.02
CA LYS A 133 -3.73 -1.76 -3.65
C LYS A 133 -3.69 -2.65 -4.88
N ALA A 134 -4.65 -2.52 -5.79
CA ALA A 134 -4.63 -3.27 -7.04
C ALA A 134 -3.34 -3.03 -7.84
N LEU A 135 -2.83 -1.79 -7.88
CA LEU A 135 -1.52 -1.49 -8.51
C LEU A 135 -0.36 -2.21 -7.83
N ARG A 136 -0.29 -2.23 -6.49
CA ARG A 136 0.77 -2.98 -5.78
C ARG A 136 0.76 -4.48 -6.12
N TYR A 137 -0.43 -5.08 -6.19
CA TYR A 137 -0.57 -6.48 -6.60
C TYR A 137 -0.20 -6.69 -8.07
N LEU A 138 -0.56 -5.74 -8.94
CA LEU A 138 -0.23 -5.76 -10.36
C LEU A 138 1.27 -5.62 -10.60
N ASP A 139 1.98 -4.82 -9.80
CA ASP A 139 3.43 -4.66 -9.89
C ASP A 139 4.15 -5.97 -9.60
N VAL A 140 3.68 -6.76 -8.62
CA VAL A 140 4.23 -8.10 -8.35
C VAL A 140 4.04 -9.03 -9.54
N CYS A 141 2.93 -8.92 -10.29
CA CYS A 141 2.72 -9.74 -11.50
C CYS A 141 3.85 -9.59 -12.52
N TRP A 142 4.50 -8.42 -12.60
CA TRP A 142 5.58 -8.16 -13.54
C TRP A 142 6.90 -8.83 -13.18
N ASP A 143 7.06 -9.20 -11.91
CA ASP A 143 8.24 -9.91 -11.40
C ASP A 143 8.12 -11.43 -11.52
N LEU A 144 6.95 -11.95 -11.92
CA LEU A 144 6.68 -13.38 -12.05
C LEU A 144 7.10 -13.94 -13.42
N GLU A 145 7.49 -15.21 -13.41
CA GLU A 145 7.77 -15.95 -14.65
C GLU A 145 6.47 -16.32 -15.39
N GLY A 146 6.58 -16.65 -16.68
CA GLY A 146 5.45 -17.15 -17.47
C GLY A 146 4.48 -16.07 -17.98
N ILE A 147 4.92 -14.82 -18.06
CA ILE A 147 4.22 -13.74 -18.75
C ILE A 147 4.37 -13.92 -20.26
N ASP A 148 3.30 -14.38 -20.91
CA ASP A 148 3.19 -14.36 -22.37
C ASP A 148 2.69 -12.99 -22.88
N GLN A 149 2.65 -12.83 -24.20
CA GLN A 149 2.20 -11.59 -24.84
C GLN A 149 0.75 -11.22 -24.47
N ALA A 150 -0.13 -12.21 -24.31
CA ALA A 150 -1.54 -11.96 -23.98
C ALA A 150 -1.70 -11.47 -22.54
N LYS A 151 -1.00 -12.10 -21.59
CA LYS A 151 -0.95 -11.67 -20.19
C LYS A 151 -0.32 -10.29 -20.07
N SER A 152 0.79 -10.03 -20.74
CA SER A 152 1.45 -8.72 -20.75
C SER A 152 0.51 -7.61 -21.23
N SER A 153 -0.22 -7.85 -22.34
CA SER A 153 -1.23 -6.92 -22.85
C SER A 153 -2.37 -6.69 -21.85
N TYR A 154 -2.86 -7.76 -21.22
CA TYR A 154 -3.88 -7.66 -20.16
C TYR A 154 -3.39 -6.84 -18.96
N LEU A 155 -2.15 -7.06 -18.49
CA LEU A 155 -1.59 -6.35 -17.33
C LEU A 155 -1.47 -4.85 -17.62
N ARG A 156 -0.96 -4.48 -18.80
CA ARG A 156 -0.89 -3.07 -19.26
C ARG A 156 -2.27 -2.43 -19.33
N LYS A 157 -3.24 -3.10 -19.96
CA LYS A 157 -4.62 -2.64 -20.05
C LYS A 157 -5.24 -2.44 -18.66
N THR A 158 -5.03 -3.38 -17.75
CA THR A 158 -5.51 -3.30 -16.36
C THR A 158 -4.86 -2.15 -15.61
N LYS A 159 -3.54 -1.94 -15.77
CA LYS A 159 -2.80 -0.81 -15.20
C LYS A 159 -3.39 0.52 -15.66
N SER A 160 -3.57 0.68 -16.97
CA SER A 160 -4.17 1.87 -17.58
C SER A 160 -5.58 2.14 -17.05
N GLN A 161 -6.42 1.10 -16.91
CA GLN A 161 -7.76 1.22 -16.32
C GLN A 161 -7.74 1.67 -14.86
N ILE A 162 -6.84 1.09 -14.05
CA ILE A 162 -6.72 1.45 -12.63
C ILE A 162 -6.27 2.91 -12.48
N PHE A 163 -5.24 3.34 -13.23
CA PHE A 163 -4.81 4.73 -13.22
C PHE A 163 -5.89 5.70 -13.70
N THR A 164 -6.63 5.32 -14.74
CA THR A 164 -7.78 6.09 -15.21
C THR A 164 -8.74 6.28 -14.04
N ASN A 165 -9.19 5.20 -13.39
CA ASN A 165 -10.14 5.28 -12.28
C ASN A 165 -9.60 6.02 -11.04
N SER A 166 -8.31 5.86 -10.73
CA SER A 166 -7.60 6.62 -9.70
C SER A 166 -7.65 8.13 -9.99
N SER A 167 -7.37 8.54 -11.24
CA SER A 167 -7.48 9.93 -11.69
C SER A 167 -8.88 10.49 -11.45
N ALA A 168 -9.94 9.74 -11.77
CA ALA A 168 -11.31 10.18 -11.49
C ALA A 168 -11.61 10.34 -9.99
N CYS A 169 -11.09 9.45 -9.13
CA CYS A 169 -11.22 9.61 -7.69
C CYS A 169 -10.54 10.90 -7.21
N LYS A 170 -9.33 11.16 -7.69
CA LYS A 170 -8.56 12.36 -7.33
C LYS A 170 -9.24 13.65 -7.80
N LEU A 171 -9.82 13.68 -9.00
CA LEU A 171 -10.66 14.80 -9.46
C LEU A 171 -11.83 15.05 -8.50
N LYS A 172 -12.52 13.99 -8.05
CA LYS A 172 -13.62 14.11 -7.07
C LYS A 172 -13.15 14.57 -5.69
N LEU A 173 -11.91 14.28 -5.32
CA LEU A 173 -11.29 14.70 -4.07
C LEU A 173 -10.62 16.09 -4.16
N GLY A 174 -10.60 16.72 -5.34
CA GLY A 174 -9.98 18.03 -5.57
C GLY A 174 -8.46 18.00 -5.78
N ASP A 175 -7.84 16.83 -5.89
CA ASP A 175 -6.41 16.68 -6.20
C ASP A 175 -6.17 16.70 -7.72
N LEU A 176 -6.21 17.90 -8.30
CA LEU A 176 -6.04 18.10 -9.75
C LEU A 176 -4.66 17.66 -10.25
N LYS A 177 -3.60 17.93 -9.48
CA LYS A 177 -2.22 17.57 -9.86
C LYS A 177 -2.04 16.06 -9.88
N GLY A 178 -2.49 15.38 -8.84
CA GLY A 178 -2.42 13.92 -8.78
C GLY A 178 -3.33 13.26 -9.81
N ALA A 179 -4.47 13.86 -10.15
CA ALA A 179 -5.36 13.36 -11.19
C ALA A 179 -4.72 13.44 -12.58
N LEU A 180 -4.05 14.55 -12.90
CA LEU A 180 -3.32 14.73 -14.15
C LEU A 180 -2.19 13.70 -14.27
N LEU A 181 -1.41 13.53 -13.21
CA LEU A 181 -0.31 12.56 -13.18
C LEU A 181 -0.82 11.12 -13.43
N ASP A 182 -1.91 10.72 -12.79
CA ASP A 182 -2.51 9.40 -13.01
C ASP A 182 -3.06 9.26 -14.44
N ALA A 183 -3.63 10.31 -15.03
CA ALA A 183 -4.10 10.28 -16.41
C ALA A 183 -2.93 10.10 -17.39
N ASP A 184 -1.80 10.76 -17.17
CA ASP A 184 -0.59 10.60 -17.98
C ASP A 184 -0.05 9.16 -17.93
N PHE A 185 -0.01 8.54 -16.73
CA PHE A 185 0.37 7.14 -16.60
C PHE A 185 -0.61 6.21 -17.31
N ALA A 186 -1.91 6.50 -17.24
CA ALA A 186 -2.92 5.72 -17.94
C ALA A 186 -2.75 5.75 -19.48
N ILE A 187 -2.34 6.89 -20.05
CA ILE A 187 -2.10 7.04 -21.48
C ILE A 187 -0.87 6.25 -21.93
N ARG A 188 0.21 6.28 -21.14
CA ARG A 188 1.46 5.57 -21.49
C ARG A 188 1.30 4.05 -21.53
N ASP A 189 0.49 3.51 -20.63
CA ASP A 189 0.33 2.06 -20.46
C ASP A 189 -0.87 1.48 -21.22
N GLY A 190 -1.68 2.30 -21.89
CA GLY A 190 -2.88 1.85 -22.61
C GLY A 190 -2.89 2.28 -24.07
N ASP A 191 -2.95 1.31 -24.98
CA ASP A 191 -3.33 1.60 -26.37
C ASP A 191 -4.76 2.17 -26.39
N ASP A 192 -4.93 3.39 -26.88
CA ASP A 192 -6.21 4.08 -27.13
C ASP A 192 -7.16 4.24 -25.92
N ASN A 193 -6.65 4.56 -24.73
CA ASN A 193 -7.52 4.89 -23.59
C ASN A 193 -8.13 6.31 -23.70
N VAL A 194 -9.18 6.45 -24.51
CA VAL A 194 -9.91 7.70 -24.74
C VAL A 194 -10.39 8.37 -23.43
N LYS A 195 -10.71 7.57 -22.41
CA LYS A 195 -11.14 8.09 -21.09
C LYS A 195 -9.98 8.76 -20.34
N ALA A 196 -8.75 8.30 -20.53
CA ALA A 196 -7.57 8.92 -19.93
C ALA A 196 -7.31 10.30 -20.56
N PHE A 197 -7.35 10.42 -21.89
CA PHE A 197 -7.26 11.70 -22.60
C PHE A 197 -8.37 12.68 -22.18
N PHE A 198 -9.61 12.20 -22.06
CA PHE A 198 -10.71 13.05 -21.59
C PHE A 198 -10.48 13.59 -20.18
N ARG A 199 -9.94 12.78 -19.26
CA ARG A 199 -9.64 13.18 -17.87
C ARG A 199 -8.44 14.12 -17.78
N GLN A 200 -7.48 14.01 -18.69
CA GLN A 200 -6.33 14.92 -18.77
C GLN A 200 -6.76 16.38 -19.06
N GLY A 201 -7.84 16.56 -19.81
CA GLY A 201 -8.37 17.87 -20.18
C GLY A 201 -9.31 18.52 -19.15
N GLN A 202 -9.65 17.84 -18.05
CA GLN A 202 -10.55 18.33 -16.98
C GLN A 202 -9.77 19.02 -15.87
#